data_AF-A0A2M8DEZ2-F1
#
_entry.id   AF-A0A2M8DEZ2-F1
#
_cell.length_a   1.000
_cell.length_b   1.000
_cell.length_c   1.000
_cell.angle_alpha   90.00
_cell.angle_beta   90.00
_cell.angle_gamma   90.00
#
_symmetry.space_group_name_H-M   'P 1'
#
loop_
_entity.id
_entity.type
_entity.pdbx_description
1 polymer ?
#
loop_
_entity_poly.entity_id
_entity_poly.type
_entity_poly.pdbx_seq_one_letter_code
_entity_poly.pdbx_strand_id
1 'polypeptide(L)'
;MATDIREEPFSGWEALAIAAGIEERGIRFYRAAAAATTEPTAKTVFEAMIGEEHRHLATVEEALVAARGLTPVEEGVVRTYLAGVDGDLDPFTFVAAHSDGGAALAAAHRVEQVAARNYLDLARRSMDLQAKAVLVALAEEELSHDHLLTARLGGPPLPLAPETGHEQVARLTVLEAEIRRSMPSLGRVAQQSGLTPPLPTQEGSVFTQIERLRHLLLEAEEELNDHLDGRIQGLAVALQPLGA
;
A
#
# COMPACT_ATOMS: atom_id res chain seq x y z
N MET A 1 16.34 15.10 19.93
CA MET A 1 14.87 15.18 20.10
C MET A 1 14.27 14.83 18.75
N ALA A 2 14.06 13.54 18.50
CA ALA A 2 13.36 13.10 17.31
C ALA A 2 11.91 13.57 17.48
N THR A 3 11.47 14.41 16.55
CA THR A 3 10.12 14.96 16.53
C THR A 3 9.16 13.78 16.55
N ASP A 4 8.33 13.75 17.58
CA ASP A 4 7.15 12.91 17.70
C ASP A 4 6.29 13.19 16.45
N ILE A 5 6.55 12.49 15.34
CA ILE A 5 5.64 12.45 14.19
C ILE A 5 4.49 11.62 14.71
N ARG A 6 3.59 12.34 15.38
CA ARG A 6 2.43 11.89 16.13
C ARG A 6 1.71 10.75 15.41
N GLU A 7 0.96 9.97 16.19
CA GLU A 7 -0.08 9.02 15.78
C GLU A 7 -1.18 9.63 14.85
N GLU A 8 -0.97 10.83 14.31
CA GLU A 8 -1.87 11.49 13.39
C GLU A 8 -2.02 10.64 12.11
N PRO A 9 -3.26 10.47 11.64
CA PRO A 9 -3.56 9.67 10.46
C PRO A 9 -3.16 10.42 9.19
N PHE A 10 -2.77 9.67 8.15
CA PHE A 10 -2.46 10.21 6.84
C PHE A 10 -3.72 10.29 5.99
N SER A 11 -3.82 11.33 5.16
CA SER A 11 -4.70 11.24 3.99
C SER A 11 -4.21 10.13 3.06
N GLY A 12 -5.11 9.58 2.24
CA GLY A 12 -4.73 8.57 1.24
C GLY A 12 -3.64 9.06 0.30
N TRP A 13 -3.70 10.34 -0.08
CA TRP A 13 -2.68 10.96 -0.93
C TRP A 13 -1.31 11.02 -0.24
N GLU A 14 -1.24 11.45 1.03
CA GLU A 14 0.04 11.51 1.76
C GLU A 14 0.65 10.13 1.92
N ALA A 15 -0.17 9.13 2.30
CA ALA A 15 0.29 7.76 2.47
C ALA A 15 0.86 7.19 1.15
N LEU A 16 0.16 7.41 0.03
CA LEU A 16 0.63 6.98 -1.29
C LEU A 16 1.85 7.77 -1.78
N ALA A 17 1.94 9.06 -1.48
CA ALA A 17 3.10 9.87 -1.86
C ALA A 17 4.36 9.45 -1.08
N ILE A 18 4.21 9.07 0.19
CA ILE A 18 5.28 8.45 0.95
C ILE A 18 5.67 7.11 0.33
N ALA A 19 4.70 6.27 -0.03
CA ALA A 19 4.96 4.99 -0.68
C ALA A 19 5.74 5.14 -1.99
N ALA A 20 5.36 6.09 -2.86
CA ALA A 20 6.11 6.39 -4.07
C ALA A 20 7.58 6.74 -3.77
N GLY A 21 7.83 7.52 -2.70
CA GLY A 21 9.18 7.83 -2.25
C GLY A 21 9.98 6.62 -1.73
N ILE A 22 9.30 5.58 -1.21
CA ILE A 22 9.92 4.31 -0.83
C ILE A 22 10.35 3.54 -2.09
N GLU A 23 9.46 3.38 -3.07
CA GLU A 23 9.75 2.69 -4.34
C GLU A 23 10.89 3.35 -5.12
N GLU A 24 10.90 4.69 -5.19
CA GLU A 24 12.00 5.42 -5.81
C GLU A 24 13.35 5.18 -5.12
N ARG A 25 13.35 4.98 -3.79
CA ARG A 25 14.54 4.60 -3.03
C ARG A 25 14.94 3.15 -3.30
N GLY A 26 13.98 2.22 -3.40
CA GLY A 26 14.21 0.82 -3.78
C GLY A 26 14.88 0.70 -5.15
N ILE A 27 14.37 1.41 -6.16
CA ILE A 27 14.99 1.50 -7.50
C ILE A 27 16.44 1.97 -7.43
N ARG A 28 16.72 3.02 -6.63
CA ARG A 28 18.09 3.54 -6.47
C ARG A 28 19.00 2.52 -5.81
N PHE A 29 18.52 1.87 -4.75
CA PHE A 29 19.25 0.81 -4.06
C PHE A 29 19.62 -0.32 -5.02
N TYR A 30 18.65 -0.89 -5.73
CA TYR A 30 18.89 -2.04 -6.59
C TYR A 30 19.77 -1.71 -7.79
N ARG A 31 19.66 -0.50 -8.36
CA ARG A 31 20.61 -0.02 -9.38
C ARG A 31 22.04 0.06 -8.85
N ALA A 32 22.23 0.58 -7.63
CA ALA A 32 23.55 0.67 -7.02
C ALA A 32 24.11 -0.73 -6.71
N ALA A 33 23.29 -1.63 -6.17
CA ALA A 33 23.66 -3.01 -5.87
C ALA A 33 24.06 -3.80 -7.14
N ALA A 34 23.27 -3.69 -8.22
CA ALA A 34 23.56 -4.33 -9.51
C ALA A 34 24.85 -3.81 -10.16
N ALA A 35 25.16 -2.52 -9.99
CA ALA A 35 26.37 -1.91 -10.52
C ALA A 35 27.63 -2.29 -9.72
N ALA A 36 27.50 -2.46 -8.41
CA ALA A 36 28.63 -2.72 -7.52
C ALA A 36 28.98 -4.20 -7.35
N THR A 37 27.99 -5.10 -7.48
CA THR A 37 28.24 -6.53 -7.34
C THR A 37 29.05 -7.10 -8.51
N THR A 38 30.02 -7.95 -8.21
CA THR A 38 30.79 -8.71 -9.21
C THR A 38 30.21 -10.09 -9.45
N GLU A 39 29.28 -10.55 -8.61
CA GLU A 39 28.67 -11.87 -8.72
C GLU A 39 27.54 -11.86 -9.77
N PRO A 40 27.64 -12.65 -10.86
CA PRO A 40 26.64 -12.62 -11.93
C PRO A 40 25.23 -13.00 -11.48
N THR A 41 25.11 -13.94 -10.53
CA THR A 41 23.81 -14.38 -9.99
C THR A 41 23.14 -13.25 -9.21
N ALA A 42 23.85 -12.60 -8.29
CA ALA A 42 23.33 -11.48 -7.52
C ALA A 42 22.95 -10.31 -8.44
N LYS A 43 23.78 -10.02 -9.45
CA LYS A 43 23.48 -8.99 -10.45
C LYS A 43 22.15 -9.25 -11.17
N THR A 44 21.92 -10.48 -11.61
CA THR A 44 20.68 -10.88 -12.29
C THR A 44 19.47 -10.70 -11.37
N VAL A 45 19.60 -11.01 -10.09
CA VAL A 45 18.54 -10.79 -9.09
C VAL A 45 18.25 -9.30 -8.96
N PHE A 46 19.26 -8.47 -8.75
CA PHE A 46 19.05 -7.03 -8.58
C PHE A 46 18.47 -6.36 -9.84
N GLU A 47 18.87 -6.81 -11.04
CA GLU A 47 18.28 -6.32 -12.29
C GLU A 47 16.79 -6.69 -12.41
N ALA A 48 16.40 -7.88 -11.94
CA ALA A 48 14.99 -8.26 -11.87
C ALA A 48 14.23 -7.40 -10.86
N MET A 49 14.80 -7.18 -9.66
CA MET A 49 14.18 -6.34 -8.64
C MET A 49 13.92 -4.91 -9.12
N ILE A 50 14.83 -4.30 -9.89
CA ILE A 50 14.58 -2.97 -10.50
C ILE A 50 13.27 -2.95 -11.31
N GLY A 51 12.95 -4.05 -12.02
CA GLY A 51 11.71 -4.18 -12.76
C GLY A 51 10.48 -4.26 -11.86
N GLU A 52 10.59 -4.98 -10.74
CA GLU A 52 9.53 -5.11 -9.75
C GLU A 52 9.22 -3.77 -9.06
N GLU A 53 10.25 -3.03 -8.61
CA GLU A 53 10.07 -1.70 -8.01
C GLU A 53 9.46 -0.69 -8.99
N HIS A 54 9.79 -0.78 -10.28
CA HIS A 54 9.17 0.06 -11.31
C HIS A 54 7.67 -0.24 -11.47
N ARG A 55 7.29 -1.51 -11.35
CA ARG A 55 5.89 -1.94 -11.39
C ARG A 55 5.13 -1.49 -10.14
N HIS A 56 5.75 -1.57 -8.96
CA HIS A 56 5.18 -1.03 -7.73
C HIS A 56 4.97 0.50 -7.82
N LEU A 57 5.99 1.24 -8.25
CA LEU A 57 5.89 2.70 -8.43
C LEU A 57 4.75 3.07 -9.37
N ALA A 58 4.59 2.35 -10.50
CA ALA A 58 3.49 2.58 -11.42
C ALA A 58 2.11 2.35 -10.76
N THR A 59 1.97 1.28 -9.97
CA THR A 59 0.75 1.02 -9.18
C THR A 59 0.45 2.16 -8.21
N VAL A 60 1.46 2.68 -7.51
CA VAL A 60 1.30 3.81 -6.58
C VAL A 60 0.95 5.10 -7.32
N GLU A 61 1.60 5.37 -8.45
CA GLU A 61 1.31 6.55 -9.28
C GLU A 61 -0.13 6.53 -9.82
N GLU A 62 -0.63 5.37 -10.24
CA GLU A 62 -2.03 5.20 -10.64
C GLU A 62 -2.99 5.49 -9.47
N ALA A 63 -2.70 4.95 -8.28
CA ALA A 63 -3.47 5.22 -7.07
C ALA A 63 -3.42 6.71 -6.66
N LEU A 64 -2.27 7.36 -6.80
CA LEU A 64 -2.11 8.80 -6.54
C LEU A 64 -2.98 9.64 -7.48
N VAL A 65 -3.06 9.27 -8.76
CA VAL A 65 -3.94 9.94 -9.72
C VAL A 65 -5.40 9.76 -9.32
N ALA A 66 -5.81 8.57 -8.88
CA ALA A 66 -7.16 8.32 -8.38
C ALA A 66 -7.48 9.13 -7.10
N ALA A 67 -6.49 9.30 -6.21
CA ALA A 67 -6.62 10.05 -4.96
C ALA A 67 -6.59 11.58 -5.14
N ARG A 68 -6.20 12.10 -6.32
CA ARG A 68 -6.13 13.55 -6.57
C ARG A 68 -7.52 14.19 -6.52
N GLY A 69 -7.74 15.01 -5.50
CA GLY A 69 -8.96 15.81 -5.34
C GLY A 69 -9.58 15.78 -3.95
N LEU A 70 -9.03 14.99 -3.01
CA LEU A 70 -9.67 14.74 -1.72
C LEU A 70 -9.21 15.68 -0.59
N THR A 71 -7.98 16.21 -0.61
CA THR A 71 -7.50 17.21 0.36
C THR A 71 -6.21 17.89 -0.13
N PRO A 72 -5.93 19.14 0.29
CA PRO A 72 -4.63 19.76 0.08
C PRO A 72 -3.55 18.97 0.82
N VAL A 73 -2.43 18.78 0.14
CA VAL A 73 -1.27 18.07 0.67
C VAL A 73 -0.42 19.03 1.49
N GLU A 74 0.00 18.61 2.67
CA GLU A 74 1.12 19.24 3.33
C GLU A 74 2.42 18.56 2.88
N GLU A 75 3.09 19.09 1.85
CA GLU A 75 4.37 18.54 1.34
C GLU A 75 5.42 18.35 2.45
N GLY A 76 5.31 19.14 3.53
CA GLY A 76 6.13 19.01 4.73
C GLY A 76 5.96 17.67 5.44
N VAL A 77 4.75 17.08 5.47
CA VAL A 77 4.47 15.79 6.12
C VAL A 77 5.19 14.66 5.39
N VAL A 78 5.02 14.57 4.07
CA VAL A 78 5.70 13.56 3.23
C VAL A 78 7.21 13.65 3.41
N ARG A 79 7.77 14.85 3.30
CA ARG A 79 9.22 15.07 3.47
C ARG A 79 9.71 14.67 4.86
N THR A 80 8.96 15.01 5.90
CA THR A 80 9.32 14.70 7.29
C THR A 80 9.26 13.20 7.56
N TYR A 81 8.26 12.49 7.03
CA TYR A 81 8.19 11.04 7.14
C TYR A 81 9.37 10.38 6.45
N LEU A 82 9.62 10.73 5.18
CA LEU A 82 10.74 10.16 4.42
C LEU A 82 12.09 10.44 5.08
N ALA A 83 12.27 11.62 5.69
CA ALA A 83 13.46 11.94 6.49
C ALA A 83 13.53 11.20 7.84
N GLY A 84 12.38 10.77 8.39
CA GLY A 84 12.32 9.93 9.59
C GLY A 84 12.65 8.47 9.31
N VAL A 85 12.36 8.01 8.08
CA VAL A 85 12.81 6.71 7.56
C VAL A 85 14.35 6.67 7.39
N ASP A 86 15.03 7.84 7.33
CA ASP A 86 16.49 8.00 7.15
C ASP A 86 17.35 7.76 8.42
N GLY A 87 16.89 6.99 9.41
CA GLY A 87 17.65 6.75 10.65
C GLY A 87 18.90 5.87 10.49
N ASP A 88 20.09 6.43 10.79
CA ASP A 88 21.49 5.93 10.94
C ASP A 88 22.08 4.93 9.94
N LEU A 89 21.26 4.23 9.17
CA LEU A 89 21.61 3.45 7.99
C LEU A 89 20.37 3.53 7.11
N ASP A 90 20.26 4.56 6.26
CA ASP A 90 19.27 4.51 5.18
C ASP A 90 19.45 3.15 4.49
N PRO A 91 18.49 2.21 4.63
CA PRO A 91 18.67 0.85 4.13
C PRO A 91 18.83 0.87 2.61
N PHE A 92 18.40 1.95 1.96
CA PHE A 92 18.54 2.21 0.54
C PHE A 92 19.87 2.88 0.16
N THR A 93 20.63 3.39 1.13
CA THR A 93 22.01 3.83 0.91
C THR A 93 22.92 2.61 0.85
N PHE A 94 23.11 2.11 -0.37
CA PHE A 94 24.06 1.05 -0.64
C PHE A 94 25.50 1.53 -0.39
N VAL A 95 26.12 1.05 0.70
CA VAL A 95 27.55 1.27 0.92
C VAL A 95 28.32 0.34 -0.01
N ALA A 96 28.95 0.93 -1.03
CA ALA A 96 29.76 0.29 -2.07
C ALA A 96 30.95 -0.58 -1.58
N ALA A 97 31.06 -0.81 -0.27
CA ALA A 97 32.13 -1.58 0.36
C ALA A 97 32.00 -3.10 0.20
N HIS A 98 30.90 -3.62 -0.36
CA HIS A 98 30.64 -5.06 -0.39
C HIS A 98 30.68 -5.60 -1.84
N SER A 99 31.87 -6.03 -2.27
CA SER A 99 32.04 -6.85 -3.48
C SER A 99 31.55 -8.30 -3.31
N ASP A 100 31.14 -8.67 -2.10
CA ASP A 100 30.58 -9.99 -1.77
C ASP A 100 29.07 -9.98 -1.99
N GLY A 101 28.59 -10.83 -2.91
CA GLY A 101 27.17 -10.93 -3.25
C GLY A 101 26.30 -11.37 -2.08
N GLY A 102 26.83 -12.14 -1.12
CA GLY A 102 26.10 -12.51 0.09
C GLY A 102 25.73 -11.31 0.96
N ALA A 103 26.67 -10.39 1.18
CA ALA A 103 26.40 -9.15 1.93
C ALA A 103 25.42 -8.23 1.20
N ALA A 104 25.48 -8.18 -0.14
CA ALA A 104 24.55 -7.39 -0.94
C ALA A 104 23.12 -7.96 -0.89
N LEU A 105 22.96 -9.28 -0.98
CA LEU A 105 21.66 -9.96 -0.85
C LEU A 105 21.08 -9.80 0.57
N ALA A 106 21.92 -9.84 1.61
CA ALA A 106 21.50 -9.57 2.98
C ALA A 106 21.05 -8.11 3.18
N ALA A 107 21.65 -7.16 2.45
CA ALA A 107 21.18 -5.77 2.44
C ALA A 107 19.83 -5.64 1.73
N ALA A 108 19.66 -6.30 0.57
CA ALA A 108 18.39 -6.34 -0.15
C ALA A 108 17.26 -6.91 0.71
N HIS A 109 17.51 -8.03 1.40
CA HIS A 109 16.56 -8.61 2.36
C HIS A 109 16.10 -7.61 3.44
N ARG A 110 17.03 -6.79 3.97
CA ARG A 110 16.66 -5.74 4.94
C ARG A 110 15.83 -4.62 4.31
N VAL A 111 16.12 -4.26 3.06
CA VAL A 111 15.36 -3.25 2.31
C VAL A 111 13.90 -3.69 2.17
N GLU A 112 13.66 -4.93 1.73
CA GLU A 112 12.31 -5.51 1.57
C GLU A 112 11.52 -5.49 2.89
N GLN A 113 12.14 -5.91 3.99
CA GLN A 113 11.50 -5.90 5.31
C GLN A 113 11.16 -4.49 5.80
N VAL A 114 12.05 -3.53 5.54
CA VAL A 114 11.81 -2.14 5.90
C VAL A 114 10.67 -1.57 5.06
N ALA A 115 10.65 -1.81 3.75
CA ALA A 115 9.57 -1.39 2.85
C ALA A 115 8.22 -1.96 3.33
N ALA A 116 8.13 -3.28 3.53
CA ALA A 116 6.93 -3.95 4.03
C ALA A 116 6.42 -3.34 5.36
N ARG A 117 7.31 -3.10 6.33
CA ARG A 117 6.93 -2.48 7.61
C ARG A 117 6.40 -1.07 7.45
N ASN A 118 7.04 -0.26 6.59
CA ASN A 118 6.56 1.10 6.32
C ASN A 118 5.20 1.08 5.64
N TYR A 119 4.96 0.18 4.67
CA TYR A 119 3.65 0.06 4.04
C TYR A 119 2.55 -0.33 5.02
N LEU A 120 2.83 -1.23 5.96
CA LEU A 120 1.87 -1.58 7.00
C LEU A 120 1.59 -0.43 7.98
N ASP A 121 2.61 0.35 8.34
CA ASP A 121 2.44 1.56 9.16
C ASP A 121 1.58 2.60 8.43
N LEU A 122 1.90 2.88 7.17
CA LEU A 122 1.13 3.79 6.32
C LEU A 122 -0.30 3.32 6.14
N ALA A 123 -0.51 2.01 5.90
CA ALA A 123 -1.84 1.43 5.75
C ALA A 123 -2.67 1.61 7.03
N ARG A 124 -2.09 1.30 8.20
CA ARG A 124 -2.75 1.46 9.50
C ARG A 124 -3.17 2.90 9.75
N ARG A 125 -2.36 3.86 9.31
CA ARG A 125 -2.56 5.29 9.54
C ARG A 125 -3.37 5.96 8.43
N SER A 126 -3.60 5.32 7.30
CA SER A 126 -4.37 5.88 6.18
C SER A 126 -5.85 5.96 6.53
N MET A 127 -6.44 7.13 6.32
CA MET A 127 -7.89 7.34 6.40
C MET A 127 -8.64 6.91 5.13
N ASP A 128 -7.91 6.61 4.06
CA ASP A 128 -8.46 6.25 2.77
C ASP A 128 -8.34 4.73 2.56
N LEU A 129 -9.49 4.08 2.30
CA LEU A 129 -9.56 2.62 2.13
C LEU A 129 -8.87 2.14 0.86
N GLN A 130 -8.93 2.92 -0.23
CA GLN A 130 -8.27 2.56 -1.48
C GLN A 130 -6.74 2.61 -1.30
N ALA A 131 -6.23 3.68 -0.67
CA ALA A 131 -4.81 3.78 -0.31
C ALA A 131 -4.41 2.65 0.65
N LYS A 132 -5.22 2.35 1.68
CA LYS A 132 -4.97 1.24 2.62
C LYS A 132 -4.85 -0.08 1.87
N ALA A 133 -5.74 -0.37 0.92
CA ALA A 133 -5.71 -1.60 0.13
C ALA A 133 -4.45 -1.71 -0.73
N VAL A 134 -4.05 -0.63 -1.41
CA VAL A 134 -2.81 -0.58 -2.21
C VAL A 134 -1.58 -0.82 -1.34
N LEU A 135 -1.51 -0.14 -0.19
CA LEU A 135 -0.38 -0.27 0.75
C LEU A 135 -0.28 -1.68 1.33
N VAL A 136 -1.41 -2.30 1.67
CA VAL A 136 -1.42 -3.71 2.11
C VAL A 136 -0.88 -4.62 1.01
N ALA A 137 -1.36 -4.47 -0.23
CA ALA A 137 -0.90 -5.29 -1.36
C ALA A 137 0.62 -5.17 -1.59
N LEU A 138 1.16 -3.94 -1.60
CA LEU A 138 2.60 -3.73 -1.70
C LEU A 138 3.37 -4.43 -0.57
N ALA A 139 2.89 -4.35 0.67
CA ALA A 139 3.52 -5.03 1.79
C ALA A 139 3.61 -6.56 1.61
N GLU A 140 2.65 -7.19 0.94
CA GLU A 140 2.68 -8.64 0.66
C GLU A 140 3.64 -8.99 -0.46
N GLU A 141 3.75 -8.12 -1.47
CA GLU A 141 4.71 -8.26 -2.56
C GLU A 141 6.14 -8.16 -2.01
N GLU A 142 6.47 -7.19 -1.15
CA GLU A 142 7.79 -7.10 -0.52
C GLU A 142 8.11 -8.30 0.39
N LEU A 143 7.11 -8.86 1.07
CA LEU A 143 7.30 -10.11 1.82
C LEU A 143 7.55 -11.31 0.91
N SER A 144 6.99 -11.32 -0.29
CA SER A 144 7.26 -12.34 -1.29
C SER A 144 8.67 -12.19 -1.88
N HIS A 145 9.14 -10.95 -2.06
CA HIS A 145 10.52 -10.64 -2.44
C HIS A 145 11.52 -11.09 -1.38
N ASP A 146 11.26 -10.78 -0.11
CA ASP A 146 12.05 -11.24 1.05
C ASP A 146 12.24 -12.77 1.03
N HIS A 147 11.17 -13.48 0.71
CA HIS A 147 11.14 -14.92 0.62
C HIS A 147 12.02 -15.46 -0.53
N LEU A 148 11.95 -14.82 -1.70
CA LEU A 148 12.78 -15.15 -2.86
C LEU A 148 14.26 -14.90 -2.56
N LEU A 149 14.59 -13.76 -1.95
CA LEU A 149 15.96 -13.42 -1.54
C LEU A 149 16.51 -14.40 -0.49
N THR A 150 15.69 -14.78 0.49
CA THR A 150 16.05 -15.76 1.53
C THR A 150 16.35 -17.13 0.94
N ALA A 151 15.52 -17.60 -0.01
CA ALA A 151 15.76 -18.86 -0.70
C ALA A 151 17.10 -18.85 -1.48
N ARG A 152 17.49 -17.71 -2.04
CA ARG A 152 18.78 -17.54 -2.72
C ARG A 152 19.97 -17.47 -1.75
N LEU A 153 19.75 -17.02 -0.52
CA LEU A 153 20.74 -17.06 0.57
C LEU A 153 20.85 -18.44 1.25
N GLY A 154 20.01 -19.41 0.86
CA GLY A 154 19.95 -20.73 1.48
C GLY A 154 19.27 -20.75 2.86
N GLY A 155 18.55 -19.69 3.22
CA GLY A 155 17.77 -19.60 4.45
C GLY A 155 16.41 -20.30 4.34
N PRO A 156 15.78 -20.67 5.48
CA PRO A 156 14.43 -21.21 5.46
C PRO A 156 13.40 -20.12 5.08
N PRO A 157 12.44 -20.43 4.20
CA PRO A 157 11.38 -19.48 3.80
C PRO A 157 10.48 -19.02 4.98
N LEU A 158 10.10 -17.73 5.02
CA LEU A 158 9.09 -17.18 5.97
C LEU A 158 7.66 -17.53 5.52
N PRO A 159 6.85 -18.32 6.27
CA PRO A 159 5.57 -18.83 5.78
C PRO A 159 4.72 -17.78 5.04
N LEU A 160 4.44 -18.02 3.76
CA LEU A 160 3.61 -17.13 2.94
C LEU A 160 2.20 -17.07 3.54
N ALA A 161 1.63 -15.86 3.62
CA ALA A 161 0.21 -15.72 3.89
C ALA A 161 -0.59 -16.38 2.75
N PRO A 162 -1.73 -17.03 3.03
CA PRO A 162 -2.57 -17.61 1.98
C PRO A 162 -3.02 -16.52 0.98
N GLU A 163 -3.09 -16.87 -0.33
CA GLU A 163 -3.40 -15.97 -1.46
C GLU A 163 -4.86 -15.43 -1.47
N THR A 164 -5.31 -14.72 -0.44
CA THR A 164 -6.72 -14.32 -0.31
C THR A 164 -7.04 -12.88 -0.74
N GLY A 165 -6.04 -12.02 -0.97
CA GLY A 165 -6.26 -10.59 -1.22
C GLY A 165 -6.95 -10.24 -2.55
N HIS A 166 -6.62 -10.96 -3.63
CA HIS A 166 -7.08 -10.58 -4.98
C HIS A 166 -8.60 -10.67 -5.16
N GLU A 167 -9.26 -11.64 -4.51
CA GLU A 167 -10.71 -11.84 -4.64
C GLU A 167 -11.51 -10.73 -3.93
N GLN A 168 -11.02 -10.24 -2.79
CA GLN A 168 -11.64 -9.14 -2.06
C GLN A 168 -11.49 -7.79 -2.78
N VAL A 169 -10.31 -7.48 -3.32
CA VAL A 169 -10.09 -6.28 -4.15
C VAL A 169 -10.98 -6.29 -5.39
N ALA A 170 -11.11 -7.46 -6.04
CA ALA A 170 -12.00 -7.61 -7.18
C ALA A 170 -13.48 -7.39 -6.80
N ARG A 171 -13.93 -7.94 -5.67
CA ARG A 171 -15.31 -7.76 -5.17
C ARG A 171 -15.65 -6.28 -4.92
N LEU A 172 -14.71 -5.52 -4.35
CA LEU A 172 -14.91 -4.09 -4.07
C LEU A 172 -14.88 -3.24 -5.32
N THR A 173 -13.97 -3.52 -6.24
CA THR A 173 -13.91 -2.84 -7.55
C THR A 173 -15.24 -3.01 -8.30
N VAL A 174 -15.84 -4.20 -8.23
CA VAL A 174 -17.18 -4.46 -8.81
C VAL A 174 -18.26 -3.63 -8.11
N LEU A 175 -18.26 -3.58 -6.77
CA LEU A 175 -19.25 -2.84 -5.98
C LEU A 175 -19.16 -1.32 -6.24
N GLU A 176 -17.94 -0.76 -6.25
CA GLU A 176 -17.71 0.66 -6.54
C GLU A 176 -18.16 1.01 -7.96
N ALA A 177 -17.84 0.16 -8.95
CA ALA A 177 -18.30 0.35 -10.32
C ALA A 177 -19.83 0.30 -10.43
N GLU A 178 -20.51 -0.54 -9.65
CA GLU A 178 -21.97 -0.62 -9.61
C GLU A 178 -22.62 0.61 -8.99
N ILE A 179 -22.04 1.14 -7.91
CA ILE A 179 -22.46 2.41 -7.30
C ILE A 179 -22.28 3.54 -8.30
N ARG A 180 -21.10 3.65 -8.93
CA ARG A 180 -20.80 4.69 -9.91
C ARG A 180 -21.72 4.62 -11.14
N ARG A 181 -22.05 3.42 -11.62
CA ARG A 181 -23.05 3.21 -12.70
C ARG A 181 -24.46 3.64 -12.29
N SER A 182 -24.80 3.48 -11.01
CA SER A 182 -26.14 3.80 -10.49
C SER A 182 -26.34 5.31 -10.29
N MET A 183 -25.28 6.06 -9.97
CA MET A 183 -25.32 7.49 -9.64
C MET A 183 -25.97 8.42 -10.70
N PRO A 184 -25.68 8.31 -12.02
CA PRO A 184 -26.31 9.17 -13.04
C PRO A 184 -27.83 8.98 -13.16
N SER A 185 -28.31 7.79 -12.82
CA SER A 185 -29.74 7.46 -12.76
C SER A 185 -30.41 8.23 -11.62
N LEU A 186 -29.75 8.29 -10.46
CA LEU A 186 -30.23 8.98 -9.27
C LEU A 186 -30.26 10.50 -9.50
N GLY A 187 -29.23 11.06 -10.14
CA GLY A 187 -29.18 12.48 -10.51
C GLY A 187 -30.30 12.89 -11.48
N ARG A 188 -30.59 12.08 -12.49
CA ARG A 188 -31.69 12.35 -13.45
C ARG A 188 -33.06 12.26 -12.79
N VAL A 189 -33.28 11.29 -11.90
CA VAL A 189 -34.54 11.17 -11.16
C VAL A 189 -34.76 12.40 -10.25
N ALA A 190 -33.73 12.86 -9.53
CA ALA A 190 -33.82 14.06 -8.70
C ALA A 190 -34.16 15.30 -9.54
N GLN A 191 -33.54 15.45 -10.71
CA GLN A 191 -33.71 16.62 -11.58
C GLN A 191 -35.06 16.61 -12.33
N GLN A 192 -35.53 15.45 -12.77
CA GLN A 192 -36.78 15.30 -13.54
C GLN A 192 -38.04 15.41 -12.67
N SER A 193 -37.94 15.13 -11.37
CA SER A 193 -39.12 15.02 -10.54
C SER A 193 -39.55 16.35 -9.90
N GLY A 194 -38.70 17.39 -9.89
CA GLY A 194 -39.01 18.67 -9.22
C GLY A 194 -39.40 18.50 -7.74
N LEU A 195 -39.05 17.36 -7.14
CA LEU A 195 -39.58 16.91 -5.87
C LEU A 195 -38.85 17.56 -4.70
N THR A 196 -39.61 18.19 -3.82
CA THR A 196 -39.32 18.18 -2.39
C THR A 196 -39.19 16.72 -1.94
N PRO A 197 -38.17 16.33 -1.16
CA PRO A 197 -37.98 14.94 -0.77
C PRO A 197 -39.27 14.39 -0.15
N PRO A 198 -39.79 13.23 -0.62
CA PRO A 198 -40.99 12.64 -0.05
C PRO A 198 -40.73 12.30 1.42
N LEU A 199 -41.79 12.32 2.23
CA LEU A 199 -41.71 11.84 3.61
C LEU A 199 -41.14 10.40 3.60
N PRO A 200 -40.18 10.08 4.49
CA PRO A 200 -39.31 8.89 4.42
C PRO A 200 -40.01 7.51 4.54
N THR A 201 -41.35 7.48 4.52
CA THR A 201 -42.16 6.29 4.84
C THR A 201 -42.73 5.56 3.64
N GLN A 202 -42.54 6.02 2.39
CA GLN A 202 -42.95 5.23 1.22
C GLN A 202 -41.91 4.15 0.90
N GLU A 203 -42.13 2.95 1.42
CA GLU A 203 -41.41 1.74 1.00
C GLU A 203 -41.39 1.64 -0.54
N GLY A 204 -40.19 1.46 -1.11
CA GLY A 204 -39.98 1.38 -2.54
C GLY A 204 -39.70 2.72 -3.25
N SER A 205 -39.71 3.86 -2.55
CA SER A 205 -39.29 5.13 -3.15
C SER A 205 -37.81 5.11 -3.56
N VAL A 206 -37.44 5.92 -4.57
CA VAL A 206 -36.04 6.07 -5.00
C VAL A 206 -35.15 6.55 -3.85
N PHE A 207 -35.67 7.37 -2.93
CA PHE A 207 -34.93 7.81 -1.74
C PHE A 207 -34.66 6.66 -0.77
N THR A 208 -35.65 5.80 -0.51
CA THR A 208 -35.46 4.58 0.30
C THR A 208 -34.44 3.63 -0.34
N GLN A 209 -34.43 3.53 -1.67
CA GLN A 209 -33.43 2.74 -2.40
C GLN A 209 -32.02 3.36 -2.29
N ILE A 210 -31.90 4.69 -2.40
CA ILE A 210 -30.63 5.40 -2.19
C ILE A 210 -30.10 5.18 -0.77
N GLU A 211 -30.93 5.38 0.25
CA GLU A 211 -30.50 5.18 1.64
C GLU A 211 -30.10 3.73 1.91
N ARG A 212 -30.81 2.76 1.33
CA ARG A 212 -30.42 1.34 1.39
C ARG A 212 -29.05 1.10 0.73
N LEU A 213 -28.83 1.62 -0.47
CA LEU A 213 -27.54 1.49 -1.16
C LEU A 213 -26.40 2.15 -0.38
N ARG A 214 -26.65 3.31 0.22
CA ARG A 214 -25.69 4.00 1.09
C ARG A 214 -25.36 3.16 2.32
N HIS A 215 -26.35 2.54 2.94
CA HIS A 215 -26.12 1.67 4.10
C HIS A 215 -25.30 0.44 3.71
N LEU A 216 -25.65 -0.22 2.60
CA LEU A 216 -24.88 -1.37 2.08
C LEU A 216 -23.44 -0.99 1.73
N LEU A 217 -23.21 0.22 1.21
CA LEU A 217 -21.86 0.72 0.96
C LEU A 217 -21.09 0.90 2.27
N LEU A 218 -21.69 1.54 3.27
CA LEU A 218 -21.05 1.73 4.58
C LEU A 218 -20.73 0.39 5.26
N GLU A 219 -21.64 -0.58 5.21
CA GLU A 219 -21.41 -1.94 5.72
C GLU A 219 -20.24 -2.61 4.97
N ALA A 220 -20.19 -2.49 3.64
CA ALA A 220 -19.10 -3.06 2.85
C ALA A 220 -17.74 -2.37 3.11
N GLU A 221 -17.74 -1.05 3.34
CA GLU A 221 -16.55 -0.29 3.72
C GLU A 221 -16.04 -0.71 5.11
N GLU A 222 -16.94 -0.91 6.07
CA GLU A 222 -16.60 -1.42 7.42
C GLU A 222 -16.04 -2.85 7.36
N GLU A 223 -16.72 -3.76 6.66
CA GLU A 223 -16.23 -5.14 6.46
C GLU A 223 -14.84 -5.17 5.80
N LEU A 224 -14.61 -4.32 4.80
CA LEU A 224 -13.30 -4.19 4.17
C LEU A 224 -12.26 -3.65 5.15
N ASN A 225 -12.60 -2.59 5.88
CA ASN A 225 -11.67 -1.99 6.83
C ASN A 225 -11.21 -3.03 7.87
N ASP A 226 -12.16 -3.76 8.46
CA ASP A 226 -11.89 -4.81 9.44
C ASP A 226 -11.03 -5.93 8.83
N HIS A 227 -11.33 -6.31 7.59
CA HIS A 227 -10.53 -7.29 6.86
C HIS A 227 -9.08 -6.80 6.65
N LEU A 228 -8.88 -5.57 6.18
CA LEU A 228 -7.55 -4.99 5.97
C LEU A 228 -6.80 -4.86 7.30
N ASP A 229 -7.47 -4.43 8.37
CA ASP A 229 -6.85 -4.32 9.70
C ASP A 229 -6.41 -5.70 10.23
N GLY A 230 -7.24 -6.74 10.01
CA GLY A 230 -6.87 -8.12 10.29
C GLY A 230 -5.64 -8.59 9.49
N ARG A 231 -5.55 -8.25 8.20
CA ARG A 231 -4.37 -8.54 7.37
C ARG A 231 -3.14 -7.79 7.85
N ILE A 232 -3.26 -6.48 8.12
CA ILE A 232 -2.17 -5.65 8.63
C ILE A 232 -1.60 -6.26 9.91
N GLN A 233 -2.47 -6.70 10.83
CA GLN A 233 -2.05 -7.34 12.07
C GLN A 233 -1.34 -8.68 11.81
N GLY A 234 -1.87 -9.52 10.92
CA GLY A 234 -1.25 -10.79 10.55
C GLY A 234 0.16 -10.62 9.94
N LEU A 235 0.30 -9.69 9.00
CA LEU A 235 1.57 -9.36 8.35
C LEU A 235 2.57 -8.73 9.33
N ALA A 236 2.10 -7.84 10.21
CA ALA A 236 2.94 -7.23 11.24
C ALA A 236 3.51 -8.28 12.22
N VAL A 237 2.74 -9.31 12.57
CA VAL A 237 3.21 -10.45 13.38
C VAL A 237 4.26 -11.26 12.61
N ALA A 238 4.06 -11.51 11.30
CA ALA A 238 5.03 -12.24 10.49
C ALA A 238 6.38 -11.51 10.35
N LEU A 239 6.38 -10.18 10.41
CA LEU A 239 7.57 -9.32 10.35
C LEU A 239 8.33 -9.18 11.68
N GLN A 240 7.79 -9.69 12.79
CA GLN A 240 8.51 -9.71 14.07
C GLN A 240 9.69 -10.70 13.98
N PRO A 241 10.87 -10.37 14.52
CA PRO A 241 11.99 -11.31 14.55
C PRO A 241 11.56 -12.62 15.22
N LEU A 242 11.83 -13.76 14.59
CA LEU A 242 11.63 -15.08 15.19
C LEU A 242 12.65 -15.25 16.34
N GLY A 243 12.31 -14.73 17.52
CA GLY A 243 13.13 -14.81 18.73
C GLY A 243 13.90 -13.53 19.04
N ALA A 244 13.44 -12.81 20.07
CA ALA A 244 14.27 -11.99 20.93
C ALA A 244 14.61 -12.79 22.20
#